data_AF-A0AAJ1UQN9-F1
#
_entry.id   AF-A0AAJ1UQN9-F1
#
_cell.length_a   1.000
_cell.length_b   1.000
_cell.length_c   1.000
_cell.angle_alpha   90.00
_cell.angle_beta   90.00
_cell.angle_gamma   90.00
#
_symmetry.space_group_name_H-M   'P 1'
#
loop_
_entity.id
_entity.type
_entity.pdbx_description
1 polymer ?
#
loop_
_entity_poly.entity_id
_entity_poly.type
_entity_poly.pdbx_seq_one_letter_code
_entity_poly.pdbx_strand_id
1 'polypeptide(L)' 'MIDLLPTDAKSKLREIRIVKAFIILIFVLSLLILYIDYHDHAHINWKFIFIASMCVIYDSDLNKKIKELKVEIKSD' A
#
# COMPACT_ATOMS: atom_id res chain seq x y z
N MET A 1 -31.79 5.36 -0.20
CA MET A 1 -30.84 4.47 -0.90
C MET A 1 -29.54 5.24 -0.96
N ILE A 2 -28.54 4.85 -0.15
CA ILE A 2 -27.23 5.52 -0.18
C ILE A 2 -26.61 5.09 -1.50
N ASP A 3 -26.45 6.03 -2.43
CA ASP A 3 -25.68 5.79 -3.64
C ASP A 3 -24.25 5.47 -3.21
N LEU A 4 -23.94 4.18 -3.24
CA LEU A 4 -22.61 3.59 -3.06
C LEU A 4 -21.75 3.74 -4.33
N LEU A 5 -22.25 4.47 -5.33
CA LEU A 5 -21.48 4.84 -6.49
C LEU A 5 -20.60 6.05 -6.13
N PRO A 6 -19.29 6.02 -6.37
CA PRO A 6 -18.41 7.09 -5.97
C PRO A 6 -18.66 8.26 -6.92
N THR A 7 -19.40 9.27 -6.46
CA THR A 7 -19.77 10.47 -7.24
C THR A 7 -18.56 11.27 -7.75
N ASP A 8 -17.33 10.92 -7.38
CA ASP A 8 -16.11 11.54 -7.90
C ASP A 8 -14.97 10.50 -7.89
N ALA A 9 -14.57 9.97 -9.04
CA ALA A 9 -13.38 9.12 -9.16
C ALA A 9 -12.10 9.81 -8.59
N LYS A 10 -12.13 11.14 -8.49
CA LYS A 10 -11.14 11.99 -7.81
C LYS A 10 -11.06 11.75 -6.29
N SER A 11 -12.17 11.43 -5.62
CA SER A 11 -12.21 11.12 -4.18
C SER A 11 -11.59 9.75 -3.87
N LYS A 12 -11.90 8.73 -4.69
CA LYS A 12 -11.25 7.40 -4.65
C LYS A 12 -9.73 7.48 -4.81
N LEU A 13 -9.23 8.32 -5.72
CA LEU A 13 -7.79 8.55 -5.86
C LEU A 13 -7.15 9.13 -4.59
N ARG A 14 -7.89 9.98 -3.85
CA ARG A 14 -7.39 10.56 -2.59
C ARG A 14 -7.30 9.50 -1.50
N GLU A 15 -8.31 8.64 -1.38
CA GLU A 15 -8.29 7.51 -0.44
C GLU A 15 -7.15 6.55 -0.74
N ILE A 16 -6.97 6.16 -2.00
CA ILE A 16 -5.87 5.26 -2.39
C ILE A 16 -4.49 5.87 -2.06
N ARG A 17 -4.32 7.19 -2.25
CA ARG A 17 -3.07 7.87 -1.90
C ARG A 17 -2.79 7.83 -0.39
N ILE A 18 -3.82 8.00 0.43
CA ILE A 18 -3.71 7.89 1.90
C ILE A 18 -3.31 6.47 2.29
N VAL A 19 -3.99 5.45 1.75
CA VAL A 19 -3.68 4.04 2.01
C VAL A 19 -2.24 3.70 1.59
N LYS A 20 -1.80 4.18 0.43
CA LYS A 20 -0.42 4.01 -0.04
C LYS A 20 0.61 4.58 0.93
N ALA A 21 0.35 5.77 1.50
CA ALA A 21 1.23 6.38 2.50
C ALA A 21 1.30 5.54 3.79
N PHE A 22 0.18 4.98 4.25
CA PHE A 22 0.17 4.08 5.41
C PHE A 22 0.97 2.79 5.16
N ILE A 23 0.87 2.21 3.97
CA ILE A 23 1.63 1.00 3.60
C ILE A 23 3.13 1.26 3.62
N ILE A 24 3.58 2.41 3.08
CA ILE A 24 5.00 2.80 3.12
C ILE A 24 5.48 2.93 4.58
N LEU A 25 4.66 3.50 5.45
CA LEU A 25 4.97 3.65 6.87
C LEU A 25 5.16 2.28 7.56
N ILE A 26 4.24 1.33 7.31
CA ILE A 26 4.31 -0.04 7.83
C ILE A 26 5.53 -0.79 7.27
N PHE A 27 5.86 -0.57 6.00
CA PHE A 27 7.02 -1.16 5.36
C PHE A 27 8.32 -0.69 6.02
N VAL A 28 8.47 0.62 6.26
CA VAL A 28 9.64 1.19 6.94
C VAL A 28 9.76 0.67 8.38
N LEU A 29 8.64 0.62 9.11
CA LEU A 29 8.60 0.03 10.46
C LEU A 29 9.03 -1.44 10.46
N SER A 30 8.55 -2.23 9.49
CA SER A 30 8.92 -3.65 9.36
C SER A 30 10.41 -3.83 9.08
N LEU A 31 11.00 -2.98 8.23
CA LEU A 31 12.44 -2.99 7.97
C LEU A 31 13.25 -2.59 9.21
N LEU A 32 12.78 -1.62 9.99
CA LEU A 32 13.43 -1.19 11.21
C LEU A 32 13.46 -2.33 12.25
N ILE A 33 12.35 -3.03 12.41
CA ILE A 33 12.27 -4.18 13.32
C ILE A 33 13.15 -5.33 12.81
N LEU A 34 13.12 -5.63 11.50
CA LEU A 34 14.01 -6.62 10.89
C LEU A 34 15.49 -6.29 11.14
N TYR A 35 15.86 -5.01 11.04
CA TYR A 35 17.23 -4.55 11.29
C TYR A 35 17.66 -4.75 12.75
N ILE A 36 16.80 -4.40 13.70
CA ILE A 36 17.07 -4.62 15.13
C ILE A 36 17.20 -6.12 15.41
N ASP A 37 16.28 -6.93 14.90
CA ASP A 37 16.26 -8.38 15.09
C ASP A 37 17.51 -9.05 14.50
N TYR A 38 17.93 -8.61 13.30
CA TYR A 38 19.15 -9.08 12.66
C TYR A 38 20.41 -8.72 13.47
N HIS A 39 20.49 -7.48 13.97
CA HIS A 39 21.65 -7.00 14.73
C HIS A 39 21.77 -7.67 16.11
N ASP A 40 20.64 -7.90 16.79
CA ASP A 40 20.63 -8.37 18.17
C ASP A 40 20.63 -9.91 18.29
N HIS A 41 19.94 -10.60 17.38
CA HIS A 41 19.75 -12.06 17.48
C HIS A 41 20.53 -12.87 16.44
N ALA A 42 21.21 -12.22 15.48
CA ALA A 42 21.85 -12.85 14.32
C ALA A 42 20.93 -13.81 13.52
N HIS A 43 19.62 -13.72 13.75
CA HIS A 43 18.59 -14.52 13.13
C HIS A 43 17.67 -13.61 12.32
N ILE A 44 17.38 -14.04 11.09
CA ILE A 44 16.47 -13.33 10.20
C ILE A 44 15.07 -13.87 10.42
N ASN A 45 14.19 -13.05 11.01
CA ASN A 45 12.80 -13.41 11.18
C ASN A 45 12.03 -13.25 9.86
N TRP A 46 11.76 -14.39 9.23
CA TRP A 46 11.05 -14.52 7.96
C TRP A 46 9.65 -13.88 7.95
N LYS A 47 9.02 -13.65 9.12
CA LYS A 47 7.72 -12.96 9.20
C LYS A 47 7.80 -11.53 8.66
N PHE A 48 8.86 -10.78 8.98
CA PHE A 48 9.01 -9.39 8.52
C PHE A 48 9.36 -9.32 7.03
N ILE A 49 10.11 -10.30 6.51
CA ILE A 49 10.33 -10.45 5.07
C ILE A 49 9.01 -10.70 4.35
N PHE A 50 8.13 -11.54 4.90
CA PHE A 50 6.81 -11.80 4.33
C PHE A 50 5.93 -10.54 4.32
N ILE A 51 5.91 -9.78 5.41
CA ILE A 51 5.18 -8.51 5.52
C ILE A 51 5.73 -7.48 4.51
N ALA A 52 7.05 -7.36 4.39
CA ALA A 52 7.69 -6.48 3.42
C ALA A 52 7.32 -6.86 1.97
N SER A 53 7.34 -8.15 1.63
CA SER A 53 6.93 -8.65 0.31
C SER A 53 5.45 -8.35 0.01
N MET A 54 4.57 -8.60 0.99
CA MET A 54 3.14 -8.27 0.87
C MET A 54 2.90 -6.77 0.64
N CYS A 55 3.67 -5.89 1.30
CA CYS A 55 3.57 -4.44 1.07
C CYS A 55 3.91 -4.06 -0.38
N VAL A 56 4.93 -4.68 -0.99
CA VAL A 56 5.32 -4.41 -2.38
C VAL A 56 4.25 -4.89 -3.38
N ILE A 57 3.66 -6.06 -3.12
CA ILE A 57 2.55 -6.58 -3.94
C ILE A 57 1.34 -5.65 -3.84
N TYR A 58 0.99 -5.22 -2.63
CA TYR A 58 -0.13 -4.32 -2.40
C TYR A 58 0.10 -2.94 -3.02
N ASP A 59 1.34 -2.41 -2.97
CA ASP A 59 1.71 -1.16 -3.65
C ASP A 59 1.51 -1.24 -5.17
N SER A 60 1.87 -2.39 -5.76
CA SER A 60 1.69 -2.67 -7.18
C SER A 60 0.22 -2.76 -7.58
N ASP A 61 -0.62 -3.40 -6.76
CA ASP A 61 -2.07 -3.44 -6.96
C ASP A 61 -2.70 -2.06 -6.88
N LEU A 62 -2.34 -1.26 -5.88
CA LEU A 62 -2.80 0.12 -5.74
C LEU A 62 -2.37 1.00 -6.93
N ASN A 63 -1.16 0.81 -7.45
CA ASN A 63 -0.70 1.53 -8.64
C ASN A 63 -1.51 1.15 -9.90
N LYS A 64 -1.91 -0.12 -10.05
CA LYS A 64 -2.81 -0.53 -11.14
C LYS A 64 -4.18 0.11 -11.00
N LYS A 65 -4.78 0.06 -9.80
CA LYS A 65 -6.06 0.73 -9.50
C LYS A 65 -6.02 2.24 -9.76
N ILE A 66 -4.92 2.91 -9.42
CA ILE A 66 -4.74 4.34 -9.75
C ILE A 66 -4.72 4.55 -11.27
N LYS A 67 -4.02 3.70 -12.03
CA LYS A 67 -3.98 3.80 -13.50
C LYS A 67 -5.35 3.62 -14.12
N GLU A 68 -6.10 2.60 -13.69
CA GLU A 68 -7.46 2.33 -14.16
C GLU A 68 -8.40 3.52 -13.88
N LEU A 69 -8.40 4.01 -12.63
CA LEU A 69 -9.18 5.19 -12.24
C LEU A 69 -8.81 6.45 -13.03
N LYS A 70 -7.54 6.60 -13.41
CA LYS A 70 -7.07 7.73 -14.22
C LYS A 70 -7.50 7.63 -15.69
N VAL A 71 -7.67 6.42 -16.22
CA VAL A 71 -8.21 6.18 -17.55
C VAL A 71 -9.70 6.47 -17.58
N GLU A 72 -10.44 6.00 -16.57
CA GLU A 72 -11.89 6.23 -16.42
C GLU A 72 -12.22 7.73 -16.35
N ILE A 73 -11.48 8.53 -15.56
CA ILE A 73 -11.65 9.99 -15.49
C ILE A 73 -11.36 10.69 -16.83
N LYS A 74 -10.54 10.11 -17.72
CA LYS A 74 -10.16 10.73 -18.99
C LYS A 74 -11.13 10.38 -20.12
N SER A 75 -11.90 9.30 -19.98
CA SER A 75 -12.92 8.91 -20.96
C SER A 75 -14.28 9.56 -20.73
N ASP A 76 -14.49 10.15 -19.55
CA ASP A 76 -15.65 10.99 -19.20
C ASP A 76 -15.40 12.45 -19.62
#